data_AF-A0A1R1MK30-F1
#
_entry.id   AF-A0A1R1MK30-F1
#
_cell.length_a   1.000
_cell.length_b   1.000
_cell.length_c   1.000
_cell.angle_alpha   90.00
_cell.angle_beta   90.00
_cell.angle_gamma   90.00
#
_symmetry.space_group_name_H-M   'P 1'
#
loop_
_entity.id
_entity.type
_entity.pdbx_description
1 polymer ?
#
loop_
_entity_poly.entity_id
_entity_poly.type
_entity_poly.pdbx_seq_one_letter_code
_entity_poly.pdbx_strand_id
1 'polypeptide(L)'
;MRKLIVTMLSGMVITGSLFSCATGSAATNATVLPGRGPAYVATLPKQPLSKQEIKDLLHMREEEKLARDVYTALYEMWQMPVFRNIARSEQRHMDMLKFLIDRYNLEDPVAKTGDKPGKFENKKLQKLYTKLVKQGSKSLIDALEVGATVEDLDIRDLQDALKRTDNRDIATVYENLMKGSRNHMRAFTAILRRYGIEYKPKFITPSEYRAIITSKHEIGVVYGENGKSVTAYQTITVKGIVTKVYQRPGYGNKKVVWWVVEVKTPNGKEEIAIAPIWLYPSIDIVPGDRISVTGYVPPFWRFRNIKGLMACTIKNPKRGVTYKIRNCNRLNRRFRFQNR
;
A
#
# COMPACT_ATOMS: atom_id res chain seq x y z
N MET A 1 73.11 19.90 -45.83
CA MET A 1 74.44 19.74 -45.22
C MET A 1 74.34 20.05 -43.73
N ARG A 2 75.10 19.31 -42.90
CA ARG A 2 75.31 19.44 -41.45
C ARG A 2 74.31 18.76 -40.49
N LYS A 3 74.65 17.49 -40.30
CA LYS A 3 74.60 16.66 -39.10
C LYS A 3 75.00 17.34 -37.77
N LEU A 4 74.45 16.74 -36.70
CA LEU A 4 74.98 16.53 -35.33
C LEU A 4 75.02 17.72 -34.34
N ILE A 5 74.46 17.52 -33.14
CA ILE A 5 75.20 17.11 -31.93
C ILE A 5 74.23 16.54 -30.89
N VAL A 6 74.63 15.39 -30.34
CA VAL A 6 74.10 14.71 -29.15
C VAL A 6 74.88 15.21 -27.95
N THR A 7 74.24 15.48 -26.81
CA THR A 7 74.91 15.30 -25.50
C THR A 7 73.91 14.97 -24.39
N MET A 8 74.17 13.84 -23.74
CA MET A 8 73.61 13.34 -22.48
C MET A 8 74.02 14.23 -21.28
N LEU A 9 73.20 14.25 -20.24
CA LEU A 9 73.53 13.90 -18.83
C LEU A 9 72.23 14.07 -18.01
N SER A 10 71.60 13.00 -17.51
CA SER A 10 71.85 12.33 -16.22
C SER A 10 71.16 13.00 -15.03
N GLY A 11 70.21 12.26 -14.44
CA GLY A 11 69.90 12.33 -13.01
C GLY A 11 68.51 12.87 -12.65
N MET A 12 67.57 11.95 -12.37
CA MET A 12 67.10 11.68 -11.00
C MET A 12 65.73 10.97 -11.06
N VAL A 13 65.74 9.70 -10.66
CA VAL A 13 64.54 8.91 -10.40
C VAL A 13 63.93 9.42 -9.10
N ILE A 14 62.69 9.92 -9.15
CA ILE A 14 61.79 9.93 -7.99
C ILE A 14 60.51 9.22 -8.40
N THR A 15 60.31 8.06 -7.79
CA THR A 15 59.11 7.24 -7.81
C THR A 15 57.93 8.04 -7.26
N GLY A 16 57.02 8.46 -8.14
CA GLY A 16 55.74 9.07 -7.78
C GLY A 16 54.59 8.17 -8.21
N SER A 17 54.03 7.47 -7.25
CA SER A 17 52.94 6.51 -7.38
C SER A 17 51.70 7.10 -8.08
N LEU A 18 51.16 6.31 -9.00
CA LEU A 18 49.89 6.53 -9.70
C LEU A 18 48.73 6.72 -8.71
N PHE A 19 48.12 7.90 -8.68
CA PHE A 19 46.76 8.08 -8.19
C PHE A 19 45.84 8.35 -9.38
N SER A 20 45.28 7.26 -9.92
CA SER A 20 44.11 7.31 -10.79
C SER A 20 42.92 7.75 -9.93
N CYS A 21 42.43 8.96 -10.13
CA CYS A 21 41.22 9.44 -9.50
C CYS A 21 40.02 8.81 -10.23
N ALA A 22 39.68 7.57 -9.82
CA ALA A 22 38.42 6.97 -10.19
C ALA A 22 37.30 7.82 -9.56
N THR A 23 36.56 8.56 -10.39
CA THR A 23 35.30 9.17 -10.00
C THR A 23 34.28 8.07 -9.75
N GLY A 24 34.35 7.47 -8.55
CA GLY A 24 33.29 6.64 -8.02
C GLY A 24 32.06 7.51 -7.83
N SER A 25 31.11 7.38 -8.75
CA SER A 25 29.76 7.88 -8.53
C SER A 25 29.20 7.09 -7.35
N ALA A 26 29.27 7.67 -6.16
CA ALA A 26 28.67 7.12 -4.96
C ALA A 26 27.16 7.09 -5.21
N ALA A 27 26.65 5.89 -5.54
CA ALA A 27 25.23 5.63 -5.53
C ALA A 27 24.70 6.02 -4.15
N THR A 28 23.95 7.13 -4.11
CA THR A 28 23.24 7.54 -2.91
C THR A 28 22.27 6.42 -2.57
N ASN A 29 22.56 5.66 -1.51
CA ASN A 29 21.59 4.78 -0.87
C ASN A 29 20.48 5.66 -0.27
N ALA A 30 19.57 6.12 -1.11
CA ALA A 30 18.31 6.68 -0.69
C ALA A 30 17.59 5.58 0.08
N THR A 31 17.38 5.80 1.37
CA THR A 31 16.55 4.96 2.23
C THR A 31 15.13 4.95 1.65
N VAL A 32 14.80 3.90 0.91
CA VAL A 32 13.48 3.69 0.31
C VAL A 32 12.52 3.32 1.43
N LEU A 33 11.73 4.29 1.87
CA LEU A 33 10.70 4.09 2.89
C LEU A 33 9.70 2.99 2.45
N PRO A 34 9.17 2.19 3.40
CA PRO A 34 8.21 1.13 3.08
C PRO A 34 6.93 1.72 2.45
N GLY A 35 6.73 1.43 1.16
CA GLY A 35 5.62 1.93 0.34
C GLY A 35 4.37 1.05 0.37
N ARG A 36 3.25 1.58 -0.12
CA ARG A 36 2.04 0.83 -0.48
C ARG A 36 1.67 1.12 -1.92
N GLY A 37 1.04 0.15 -2.58
CA GLY A 37 0.50 0.34 -3.92
C GLY A 37 1.59 0.75 -4.92
N PRO A 38 1.37 1.77 -5.77
CA PRO A 38 2.30 2.11 -6.86
C PRO A 38 3.69 2.49 -6.36
N ALA A 39 3.78 3.15 -5.20
CA ALA A 39 5.04 3.57 -4.61
C ALA A 39 5.95 2.39 -4.25
N TYR A 40 5.38 1.26 -3.81
CA TYR A 40 6.18 0.07 -3.55
C TYR A 40 6.58 -0.62 -4.85
N VAL A 41 5.63 -0.84 -5.75
CA VAL A 41 5.92 -1.50 -7.05
C VAL A 41 6.97 -0.71 -7.85
N ALA A 42 6.96 0.63 -7.77
CA ALA A 42 7.97 1.47 -8.41
C ALA A 42 9.40 1.21 -7.91
N THR A 43 9.57 0.65 -6.72
CA THR A 43 10.88 0.33 -6.11
C THR A 43 11.39 -1.05 -6.50
N LEU A 44 10.53 -1.90 -7.06
CA LEU A 44 10.93 -3.22 -7.53
C LEU A 44 11.71 -3.13 -8.84
N PRO A 45 12.71 -4.01 -9.06
CA PRO A 45 13.38 -4.13 -10.34
C PRO A 45 12.38 -4.50 -11.43
N LYS A 46 12.28 -3.67 -12.48
CA LYS A 46 11.38 -3.94 -13.61
C LYS A 46 11.86 -5.18 -14.38
N GLN A 47 11.05 -6.23 -14.38
CA GLN A 47 11.29 -7.48 -15.12
C GLN A 47 10.52 -7.47 -16.45
N PRO A 48 11.01 -8.12 -17.53
CA PRO A 48 10.25 -8.25 -18.77
C PRO A 48 8.93 -9.01 -18.55
N LEU A 49 7.94 -8.78 -19.42
CA LEU A 49 6.66 -9.50 -19.39
C LEU A 49 6.64 -10.60 -20.45
N SER A 50 6.12 -11.76 -20.07
CA SER A 50 5.72 -12.79 -21.01
C SER A 50 4.44 -12.40 -21.76
N LYS A 51 4.17 -13.08 -22.88
CA LYS A 51 2.91 -12.89 -23.64
C LYS A 51 1.68 -13.24 -22.80
N GLN A 52 1.79 -14.20 -21.89
CA GLN A 52 0.69 -14.61 -21.04
C GLN A 52 0.39 -13.58 -19.95
N GLU A 53 1.42 -13.03 -19.32
CA GLU A 53 1.28 -11.95 -18.32
C GLU A 53 0.65 -10.69 -18.91
N ILE A 54 1.02 -10.31 -20.15
CA ILE A 54 0.36 -9.20 -20.84
C ILE A 54 -1.13 -9.48 -21.02
N LYS A 55 -1.50 -10.66 -21.51
CA LYS A 55 -2.91 -11.04 -21.72
C LYS A 55 -3.69 -11.00 -20.41
N ASP A 56 -3.13 -11.59 -19.35
CA ASP A 56 -3.76 -11.64 -18.03
C ASP A 56 -3.91 -10.22 -17.46
N LEU A 57 -2.89 -9.35 -17.56
CA LEU A 57 -2.94 -7.97 -17.08
C LEU A 57 -4.02 -7.13 -17.77
N LEU A 58 -4.12 -7.23 -19.10
CA LEU A 58 -5.14 -6.51 -19.85
C LEU A 58 -6.55 -7.05 -19.55
N HIS A 59 -6.68 -8.36 -19.32
CA HIS A 59 -7.95 -8.97 -18.94
C HIS A 59 -8.40 -8.52 -17.55
N MET A 60 -7.53 -8.60 -16.53
CA MET A 60 -7.80 -8.15 -15.17
C MET A 60 -8.18 -6.67 -15.14
N ARG A 61 -7.56 -5.84 -15.99
CA ARG A 61 -7.89 -4.41 -16.10
C ARG A 61 -9.35 -4.17 -16.46
N GLU A 62 -9.90 -4.96 -17.38
CA GLU A 62 -11.32 -4.87 -17.74
C GLU A 62 -12.24 -5.64 -16.77
N GLU A 63 -11.73 -6.66 -16.06
CA GLU A 63 -12.50 -7.40 -15.05
C GLU A 63 -12.77 -6.56 -13.80
N GLU A 64 -11.78 -5.82 -13.30
CA GLU A 64 -11.98 -4.86 -12.21
C GLU A 64 -12.93 -3.72 -12.64
N LYS A 65 -12.90 -3.33 -13.92
CA LYS A 65 -13.89 -2.41 -14.48
C LYS A 65 -15.29 -3.02 -14.51
N LEU A 66 -15.42 -4.30 -14.84
CA LEU A 66 -16.68 -5.03 -14.80
C LEU A 66 -17.26 -4.96 -13.39
N ALA A 67 -16.46 -5.27 -12.38
CA ALA A 67 -16.89 -5.19 -10.98
C ALA A 67 -17.35 -3.77 -10.61
N ARG A 68 -16.52 -2.75 -10.86
CA ARG A 68 -16.86 -1.33 -10.63
C ARG A 68 -18.18 -0.93 -11.29
N ASP A 69 -18.34 -1.24 -12.56
CA ASP A 69 -19.48 -0.80 -13.37
C ASP A 69 -20.77 -1.55 -13.00
N VAL A 70 -20.69 -2.85 -12.69
CA VAL A 70 -21.83 -3.61 -12.15
C VAL A 70 -22.27 -3.02 -10.82
N TYR A 71 -21.34 -2.76 -9.90
CA TYR A 71 -21.69 -2.20 -8.59
C TYR A 71 -22.22 -0.78 -8.69
N THR A 72 -21.72 0.03 -9.61
CA THR A 72 -22.25 1.37 -9.84
C THR A 72 -23.70 1.30 -10.33
N ALA A 73 -23.99 0.45 -11.34
CA ALA A 73 -25.35 0.27 -11.85
C ALA A 73 -26.31 -0.29 -10.78
N LEU A 74 -25.86 -1.28 -9.98
CA LEU A 74 -26.68 -1.83 -8.90
C LEU A 74 -26.87 -0.84 -7.73
N TYR A 75 -25.91 0.05 -7.49
CA TYR A 75 -26.07 1.12 -6.51
C TYR A 75 -27.14 2.14 -6.95
N GLU A 76 -27.15 2.52 -8.22
CA GLU A 76 -28.16 3.45 -8.75
C GLU A 76 -29.57 2.92 -8.53
N MET A 77 -29.80 1.62 -8.76
CA MET A 77 -31.10 0.97 -8.57
C MET A 77 -31.47 0.75 -7.11
N TRP A 78 -30.57 0.17 -6.31
CA TRP A 78 -30.91 -0.32 -4.97
C TRP A 78 -30.49 0.60 -3.83
N GLN A 79 -29.67 1.62 -4.10
CA GLN A 79 -29.13 2.59 -3.13
C GLN A 79 -28.44 1.96 -1.90
N MET A 80 -27.99 0.70 -2.01
CA MET A 80 -27.35 -0.02 -0.92
C MET A 80 -25.87 0.42 -0.77
N PRO A 81 -25.44 0.90 0.42
CA PRO A 81 -24.08 1.43 0.60
C PRO A 81 -22.95 0.47 0.26
N VAL A 82 -23.19 -0.85 0.33
CA VAL A 82 -22.20 -1.88 -0.01
C VAL A 82 -21.72 -1.72 -1.45
N PHE A 83 -22.63 -1.53 -2.41
CA PHE A 83 -22.29 -1.38 -3.82
C PHE A 83 -21.45 -0.12 -4.06
N ARG A 84 -21.87 1.04 -3.53
CA ARG A 84 -21.10 2.29 -3.64
C ARG A 84 -19.70 2.17 -3.05
N ASN A 85 -19.59 1.56 -1.87
CA ASN A 85 -18.32 1.49 -1.16
C ASN A 85 -17.34 0.53 -1.85
N ILE A 86 -17.85 -0.58 -2.39
CA ILE A 86 -17.05 -1.57 -3.11
C ILE A 86 -16.70 -1.04 -4.51
N ALA A 87 -17.61 -0.40 -5.25
CA ALA A 87 -17.27 0.28 -6.52
C ALA A 87 -16.09 1.28 -6.38
N ARG A 88 -16.02 2.01 -5.25
CA ARG A 88 -14.87 2.88 -4.93
C ARG A 88 -13.58 2.11 -4.63
N SER A 89 -13.68 0.87 -4.16
CA SER A 89 -12.55 -0.03 -4.00
C SER A 89 -12.08 -0.55 -5.36
N GLU A 90 -13.00 -0.98 -6.22
CA GLU A 90 -12.68 -1.46 -7.57
C GLU A 90 -12.01 -0.39 -8.42
N GLN A 91 -12.38 0.88 -8.25
CA GLN A 91 -11.65 1.97 -8.88
C GLN A 91 -10.15 1.96 -8.49
N ARG A 92 -9.82 1.65 -7.23
CA ARG A 92 -8.42 1.57 -6.80
C ARG A 92 -7.71 0.34 -7.36
N HIS A 93 -8.42 -0.78 -7.52
CA HIS A 93 -7.87 -1.96 -8.18
C HIS A 93 -7.57 -1.66 -9.65
N MET A 94 -8.53 -1.05 -10.35
CA MET A 94 -8.37 -0.50 -11.68
C MET A 94 -7.14 0.42 -11.79
N ASP A 95 -6.98 1.38 -10.88
CA ASP A 95 -5.86 2.31 -10.88
C ASP A 95 -4.50 1.58 -10.72
N MET A 96 -4.45 0.52 -9.91
CA MET A 96 -3.25 -0.30 -9.74
C MET A 96 -2.88 -1.07 -11.01
N LEU A 97 -3.86 -1.64 -11.72
CA LEU A 97 -3.63 -2.33 -12.98
C LEU A 97 -3.24 -1.35 -14.09
N LYS A 98 -3.86 -0.17 -14.11
CA LYS A 98 -3.45 0.92 -15.01
C LYS A 98 -1.99 1.33 -14.77
N PHE A 99 -1.58 1.45 -13.51
CA PHE A 99 -0.20 1.76 -13.18
C PHE A 99 0.77 0.72 -13.76
N LEU A 100 0.45 -0.58 -13.70
CA LEU A 100 1.27 -1.61 -14.35
C LEU A 100 1.26 -1.48 -15.88
N ILE A 101 0.10 -1.29 -16.49
CA ILE A 101 -0.05 -1.08 -17.94
C ILE A 101 0.84 0.09 -18.41
N ASP A 102 0.77 1.23 -17.73
CA ASP A 102 1.58 2.41 -18.03
C ASP A 102 3.08 2.13 -17.80
N ARG A 103 3.43 1.49 -16.67
CA ARG A 103 4.82 1.12 -16.34
C ARG A 103 5.44 0.21 -17.39
N TYR A 104 4.64 -0.63 -18.04
CA TYR A 104 5.05 -1.56 -19.08
C TYR A 104 4.81 -1.06 -20.51
N ASN A 105 4.37 0.19 -20.68
CA ASN A 105 4.08 0.80 -21.98
C ASN A 105 3.11 -0.05 -22.83
N LEU A 106 2.08 -0.61 -22.20
CA LEU A 106 1.03 -1.38 -22.87
C LEU A 106 -0.16 -0.50 -23.25
N GLU A 107 -0.93 -0.90 -24.27
CA GLU A 107 -2.19 -0.22 -24.61
C GLU A 107 -3.30 -0.58 -23.60
N ASP A 108 -3.90 0.43 -22.95
CA ASP A 108 -5.00 0.23 -21.99
C ASP A 108 -6.34 -0.05 -22.73
N PRO A 109 -6.96 -1.24 -22.56
CA PRO A 109 -8.25 -1.55 -23.19
C PRO A 109 -9.38 -0.64 -22.70
N VAL A 110 -9.30 -0.13 -21.47
CA VAL A 110 -10.31 0.78 -20.91
C VAL A 110 -10.23 2.16 -21.57
N ALA A 111 -9.03 2.60 -21.95
CA ALA A 111 -8.85 3.86 -22.68
C ALA A 111 -9.51 3.80 -24.07
N LYS A 112 -9.50 2.64 -24.73
CA LYS A 112 -10.14 2.43 -26.05
C LYS A 112 -11.66 2.65 -26.02
N THR A 113 -12.29 2.41 -24.87
CA THR A 113 -13.73 2.65 -24.66
C THR A 113 -14.03 4.00 -24.02
N GLY A 114 -13.00 4.80 -23.70
CA GLY A 114 -13.13 6.07 -23.01
C GLY A 114 -13.65 5.96 -21.57
N ASP A 115 -13.39 4.81 -20.93
CA ASP A 115 -13.92 4.45 -19.59
C ASP A 115 -15.45 4.62 -19.46
N LYS A 116 -16.20 4.48 -20.56
CA LYS A 116 -17.66 4.61 -20.54
C LYS A 116 -18.28 3.50 -19.67
N PRO A 117 -19.22 3.82 -18.76
CA PRO A 117 -19.87 2.81 -17.93
C PRO A 117 -20.52 1.71 -18.76
N GLY A 118 -20.26 0.46 -18.40
CA GLY A 118 -20.86 -0.71 -19.05
C GLY A 118 -20.35 -0.99 -20.48
N LYS A 119 -19.28 -0.31 -20.92
CA LYS A 119 -18.60 -0.56 -22.21
C LYS A 119 -17.26 -1.26 -22.01
N PHE A 120 -17.03 -2.31 -22.78
CA PHE A 120 -15.82 -3.15 -22.71
C PHE A 120 -15.31 -3.46 -24.11
N GLU A 121 -13.99 -3.47 -24.26
CA GLU A 121 -13.31 -3.95 -25.46
C GLU A 121 -13.43 -5.48 -25.57
N ASN A 122 -13.24 -6.18 -24.45
CA ASN A 122 -13.45 -7.62 -24.39
C ASN A 122 -14.93 -7.98 -24.47
N LYS A 123 -15.32 -8.58 -25.61
CA LYS A 123 -16.71 -9.02 -25.89
C LYS A 123 -17.27 -10.02 -24.87
N LYS A 124 -16.43 -10.82 -24.20
CA LYS A 124 -16.89 -11.74 -23.15
C LYS A 124 -17.31 -10.97 -21.90
N LEU A 125 -16.48 -10.01 -21.47
CA LEU A 125 -16.79 -9.13 -20.34
C LEU A 125 -17.99 -8.22 -20.63
N GLN A 126 -18.14 -7.74 -21.87
CA GLN A 126 -19.33 -7.00 -22.29
C GLN A 126 -20.63 -7.82 -22.12
N LYS A 127 -20.62 -9.09 -22.53
CA LYS A 127 -21.77 -9.99 -22.34
C LYS A 127 -22.01 -10.29 -20.86
N LEU A 128 -20.94 -10.47 -20.09
CA LEU A 128 -21.02 -10.74 -18.67
C LEU A 128 -21.63 -9.55 -17.91
N TYR A 129 -21.21 -8.32 -18.20
CA TYR A 129 -21.81 -7.09 -17.66
C TYR A 129 -23.32 -7.07 -17.86
N THR A 130 -23.77 -7.21 -19.11
CA THR A 130 -25.19 -7.18 -19.45
C THR A 130 -25.97 -8.27 -18.71
N LYS A 131 -25.40 -9.48 -18.60
CA LYS A 131 -26.01 -10.61 -17.88
C LYS A 131 -26.13 -10.31 -16.38
N LEU A 132 -25.06 -9.81 -15.76
CA LEU A 132 -25.00 -9.57 -14.32
C LEU A 132 -25.90 -8.41 -13.91
N VAL A 133 -25.91 -7.30 -14.65
CA VAL A 133 -26.83 -6.18 -14.38
C VAL A 133 -28.27 -6.65 -14.55
N LYS A 134 -28.60 -7.35 -15.64
CA LYS A 134 -29.95 -7.90 -15.84
C LYS A 134 -30.38 -8.83 -14.70
N GLN A 135 -29.49 -9.66 -14.19
CA GLN A 135 -29.78 -10.52 -13.04
C GLN A 135 -30.01 -9.67 -11.78
N GLY A 136 -29.09 -8.76 -11.46
CA GLY A 136 -29.15 -7.96 -10.25
C GLY A 136 -30.26 -6.91 -10.24
N SER A 137 -30.84 -6.57 -11.40
CA SER A 137 -32.04 -5.72 -11.48
C SER A 137 -33.33 -6.42 -11.03
N LYS A 138 -33.35 -7.75 -10.87
CA LYS A 138 -34.56 -8.50 -10.54
C LYS A 138 -35.02 -8.27 -9.10
N SER A 139 -34.09 -8.31 -8.15
CA SER A 139 -34.35 -8.10 -6.74
C SER A 139 -33.08 -7.66 -6.02
N LEU A 140 -33.22 -7.09 -4.82
CA LEU A 140 -32.06 -6.78 -3.98
C LEU A 140 -31.24 -8.03 -3.63
N ILE A 141 -31.89 -9.18 -3.44
CA ILE A 141 -31.20 -10.44 -3.17
C ILE A 141 -30.37 -10.86 -4.38
N ASP A 142 -30.96 -10.82 -5.58
CA ASP A 142 -30.23 -11.10 -6.84
C ASP A 142 -29.04 -10.15 -7.02
N ALA A 143 -29.19 -8.86 -6.66
CA ALA A 143 -28.11 -7.88 -6.74
C ALA A 143 -26.94 -8.23 -5.81
N LEU A 144 -27.24 -8.66 -4.57
CA LEU A 144 -26.23 -9.05 -3.60
C LEU A 144 -25.55 -10.37 -4.00
N GLU A 145 -26.28 -11.31 -4.59
CA GLU A 145 -25.72 -12.54 -5.16
C GLU A 145 -24.85 -12.28 -6.39
N VAL A 146 -25.22 -11.30 -7.22
CA VAL A 146 -24.38 -10.80 -8.32
C VAL A 146 -23.08 -10.22 -7.76
N GLY A 147 -23.16 -9.42 -6.69
CA GLY A 147 -21.99 -8.95 -5.94
C GLY A 147 -21.06 -10.09 -5.54
N ALA A 148 -21.57 -11.08 -4.81
CA ALA A 148 -20.76 -12.24 -4.42
C ALA A 148 -20.24 -13.07 -5.62
N THR A 149 -20.99 -13.14 -6.72
CA THR A 149 -20.58 -13.85 -7.95
C THR A 149 -19.44 -13.17 -8.69
N VAL A 150 -19.41 -11.85 -8.72
CA VAL A 150 -18.30 -11.10 -9.31
C VAL A 150 -17.01 -11.35 -8.52
N GLU A 151 -17.08 -11.27 -7.19
CA GLU A 151 -15.90 -11.53 -6.33
C GLU A 151 -15.42 -12.98 -6.39
N ASP A 152 -16.34 -13.93 -6.58
CA ASP A 152 -16.02 -15.34 -6.78
C ASP A 152 -15.24 -15.58 -8.08
N LEU A 153 -15.69 -14.96 -9.18
CA LEU A 153 -14.97 -14.97 -10.46
C LEU A 153 -13.58 -14.34 -10.32
N ASP A 154 -13.52 -13.13 -9.77
CA ASP A 154 -12.29 -12.35 -9.66
C ASP A 154 -11.21 -13.08 -8.84
N ILE A 155 -11.59 -13.72 -7.72
CA ILE A 155 -10.65 -14.56 -6.95
C ILE A 155 -10.13 -15.73 -7.78
N ARG A 156 -10.99 -16.43 -8.51
CA ARG A 156 -10.57 -17.56 -9.35
C ARG A 156 -9.59 -17.11 -10.43
N ASP A 157 -9.90 -16.04 -11.13
CA ASP A 157 -9.09 -15.58 -12.26
C ASP A 157 -7.75 -14.99 -11.78
N LEU A 158 -7.73 -14.28 -10.63
CA LEU A 158 -6.50 -13.84 -9.98
C LEU A 158 -5.61 -15.01 -9.53
N GLN A 159 -6.18 -16.09 -8.98
CA GLN A 159 -5.41 -17.29 -8.62
C GLN A 159 -4.76 -17.93 -9.83
N ASP A 160 -5.50 -18.03 -10.93
CA ASP A 160 -5.00 -18.65 -12.14
C ASP A 160 -3.94 -17.77 -12.81
N ALA A 161 -4.10 -16.44 -12.79
CA ALA A 161 -3.09 -15.51 -13.25
C ALA A 161 -1.82 -15.55 -12.37
N LEU A 162 -1.96 -15.67 -11.04
CA LEU A 162 -0.85 -15.81 -10.10
C LEU A 162 -0.03 -17.09 -10.32
N LYS A 163 -0.65 -18.18 -10.78
CA LYS A 163 0.08 -19.42 -11.14
C LYS A 163 0.91 -19.28 -12.42
N ARG A 164 0.63 -18.27 -13.25
CA ARG A 164 1.23 -18.06 -14.58
C ARG A 164 2.27 -16.93 -14.62
N THR A 165 2.56 -16.31 -13.47
CA THR A 165 3.50 -15.18 -13.38
C THR A 165 4.60 -15.49 -12.39
N ASP A 166 5.83 -15.16 -12.78
CA ASP A 166 6.98 -15.04 -11.88
C ASP A 166 7.43 -13.56 -11.75
N ASN A 167 6.73 -12.65 -12.45
CA ASN A 167 6.97 -11.23 -12.38
C ASN A 167 6.51 -10.64 -11.05
N ARG A 168 7.45 -10.05 -10.32
CA ARG A 168 7.23 -9.54 -8.96
C ARG A 168 6.30 -8.33 -8.92
N ASP A 169 6.30 -7.49 -9.95
CA ASP A 169 5.42 -6.31 -10.01
C ASP A 169 3.96 -6.78 -10.12
N ILE A 170 3.70 -7.74 -11.01
CA ILE A 170 2.37 -8.33 -11.25
C ILE A 170 1.90 -9.10 -10.02
N ALA A 171 2.70 -10.04 -9.51
CA ALA A 171 2.32 -10.86 -8.36
C ALA A 171 1.95 -9.99 -7.14
N THR A 172 2.74 -8.94 -6.88
CA THR A 172 2.47 -7.99 -5.79
C THR A 172 1.10 -7.32 -5.94
N VAL A 173 0.73 -6.90 -7.15
CA VAL A 173 -0.57 -6.26 -7.39
C VAL A 173 -1.70 -7.27 -7.24
N TYR A 174 -1.61 -8.43 -7.90
CA TYR A 174 -2.66 -9.45 -7.88
C TYR A 174 -2.94 -10.00 -6.48
N GLU A 175 -1.91 -10.23 -5.65
CA GLU A 175 -2.12 -10.62 -4.25
C GLU A 175 -2.88 -9.57 -3.43
N ASN A 176 -2.69 -8.29 -3.75
CA ASN A 176 -3.42 -7.21 -3.07
C ASN A 176 -4.85 -7.08 -3.56
N LEU A 177 -5.09 -7.23 -4.87
CA LEU A 177 -6.42 -7.30 -5.46
C LEU A 177 -7.20 -8.48 -4.86
N MET A 178 -6.63 -9.68 -4.87
CA MET A 178 -7.27 -10.91 -4.36
C MET A 178 -7.66 -10.78 -2.87
N LYS A 179 -6.90 -10.02 -2.09
CA LYS A 179 -7.25 -9.66 -0.71
C LYS A 179 -8.45 -8.72 -0.64
N GLY A 180 -8.52 -7.73 -1.54
CA GLY A 180 -9.68 -6.88 -1.75
C GLY A 180 -10.93 -7.71 -2.03
N SER A 181 -10.87 -8.56 -3.05
CA SER A 181 -11.99 -9.39 -3.52
C SER A 181 -12.51 -10.33 -2.42
N ARG A 182 -11.60 -10.96 -1.64
CA ARG A 182 -11.99 -11.74 -0.44
C ARG A 182 -12.75 -10.90 0.59
N ASN A 183 -12.37 -9.64 0.80
CA ASN A 183 -13.07 -8.74 1.72
C ASN A 183 -14.43 -8.29 1.18
N HIS A 184 -14.55 -8.06 -0.12
CA HIS A 184 -15.81 -7.74 -0.78
C HIS A 184 -16.78 -8.92 -0.72
N MET A 185 -16.28 -10.14 -0.99
CA MET A 185 -17.04 -11.37 -0.82
C MET A 185 -17.59 -11.52 0.59
N ARG A 186 -16.76 -11.29 1.62
CA ARG A 186 -17.24 -11.27 3.02
C ARG A 186 -18.33 -10.23 3.24
N ALA A 187 -18.22 -9.05 2.61
CA ALA A 187 -19.20 -7.98 2.77
C ALA A 187 -20.55 -8.34 2.13
N PHE A 188 -20.56 -8.83 0.89
CA PHE A 188 -21.80 -9.25 0.22
C PHE A 188 -22.46 -10.42 0.94
N THR A 189 -21.71 -11.46 1.27
CA THR A 189 -22.26 -12.68 1.89
C THR A 189 -22.69 -12.46 3.33
N ALA A 190 -22.05 -11.55 4.07
CA ALA A 190 -22.53 -11.14 5.39
C ALA A 190 -23.89 -10.44 5.32
N ILE A 191 -24.20 -9.69 4.25
CA ILE A 191 -25.51 -9.08 4.05
C ILE A 191 -26.53 -10.14 3.61
N LEU A 192 -26.20 -11.01 2.65
CA LEU A 192 -27.06 -12.12 2.23
C LEU A 192 -27.50 -12.98 3.42
N ARG A 193 -26.58 -13.32 4.32
CA ARG A 193 -26.88 -14.09 5.53
C ARG A 193 -27.87 -13.39 6.46
N ARG A 194 -27.90 -12.05 6.51
CA ARG A 194 -28.91 -11.30 7.29
C ARG A 194 -30.31 -11.40 6.68
N TYR A 195 -30.40 -11.69 5.38
CA TYR A 195 -31.64 -12.03 4.70
C TYR A 195 -31.97 -13.53 4.73
N GLY A 196 -31.20 -14.34 5.48
CA GLY A 196 -31.39 -15.79 5.52
C GLY A 196 -30.92 -16.52 4.25
N ILE A 197 -30.16 -15.85 3.38
CA ILE A 197 -29.67 -16.41 2.12
C ILE A 197 -28.21 -16.82 2.27
N GLU A 198 -27.90 -18.05 1.86
CA GLU A 198 -26.53 -18.55 1.75
C GLU A 198 -26.07 -18.53 0.30
N TYR A 199 -25.00 -17.78 0.02
CA TYR A 199 -24.38 -17.78 -1.30
C TYR A 199 -23.65 -19.10 -1.56
N LYS A 200 -23.87 -19.67 -2.76
CA LYS A 200 -23.18 -20.87 -3.25
C LYS A 200 -22.12 -20.47 -4.27
N PRO A 201 -20.82 -20.75 -4.04
CA PRO A 201 -19.77 -20.39 -4.98
C PRO A 201 -19.92 -21.17 -6.29
N LYS A 202 -19.64 -20.49 -7.39
CA LYS A 202 -19.71 -20.96 -8.77
C LYS A 202 -18.33 -21.17 -9.37
N PHE A 203 -17.30 -20.45 -8.91
CA PHE A 203 -15.97 -20.49 -9.50
C PHE A 203 -14.92 -21.08 -8.54
N ILE A 204 -14.80 -20.55 -7.32
CA ILE A 204 -13.95 -21.10 -6.27
C ILE A 204 -14.59 -22.32 -5.62
N THR A 205 -13.79 -23.11 -4.90
CA THR A 205 -14.32 -24.32 -4.24
C THR A 205 -15.17 -23.97 -3.01
N PRO A 206 -16.16 -24.80 -2.64
CA PRO A 206 -16.93 -24.61 -1.40
C PRO A 206 -16.07 -24.54 -0.13
N SER A 207 -14.98 -25.31 -0.08
CA SER A 207 -14.03 -25.31 1.05
C SER A 207 -13.31 -23.97 1.16
N GLU A 208 -12.82 -23.46 0.04
CA GLU A 208 -12.14 -22.18 -0.03
C GLU A 208 -13.08 -21.02 0.32
N TYR A 209 -14.27 -20.99 -0.27
CA TYR A 209 -15.31 -20.03 0.06
C TYR A 209 -15.59 -20.02 1.57
N ARG A 210 -15.74 -21.20 2.19
CA ARG A 210 -15.92 -21.33 3.64
C ARG A 210 -14.75 -20.74 4.41
N ALA A 211 -13.51 -21.00 4.00
CA ALA A 211 -12.32 -20.43 4.63
C ALA A 211 -12.30 -18.89 4.53
N ILE A 212 -12.74 -18.32 3.40
CA ILE A 212 -12.86 -16.87 3.23
C ILE A 212 -13.91 -16.29 4.18
N ILE A 213 -15.13 -16.81 4.21
CA ILE A 213 -16.23 -16.19 4.98
C ILE A 213 -16.14 -16.41 6.49
N THR A 214 -15.38 -17.42 6.94
CA THR A 214 -15.15 -17.71 8.36
C THR A 214 -13.90 -17.01 8.92
N SER A 215 -13.01 -16.54 8.05
CA SER A 215 -11.84 -15.77 8.45
C SER A 215 -12.14 -14.28 8.62
N LYS A 216 -11.26 -13.59 9.35
CA LYS A 216 -11.40 -12.15 9.61
C LYS A 216 -11.12 -11.35 8.35
N HIS A 217 -11.70 -10.14 8.30
CA HIS A 217 -11.37 -9.13 7.30
C HIS A 217 -9.86 -8.88 7.26
N GLU A 218 -9.30 -8.87 6.05
CA GLU A 218 -7.87 -8.74 5.81
C GLU A 218 -7.47 -7.27 5.61
N ILE A 219 -6.43 -6.82 6.29
CA ILE A 219 -5.99 -5.42 6.23
C ILE A 219 -4.89 -5.27 5.16
N GLY A 220 -4.86 -4.13 4.47
CA GLY A 220 -3.81 -3.76 3.52
C GLY A 220 -2.39 -4.03 4.06
N VAL A 221 -1.54 -4.61 3.23
CA VAL A 221 -0.14 -4.92 3.55
C VAL A 221 0.72 -3.68 3.26
N VAL A 222 1.79 -3.50 4.02
CA VAL A 222 2.93 -2.64 3.65
C VAL A 222 4.05 -3.62 3.34
N TYR A 223 4.82 -3.43 2.28
CA TYR A 223 5.97 -4.32 2.02
C TYR A 223 7.22 -3.68 2.63
N GLY A 224 7.99 -4.46 3.38
CA GLY A 224 9.29 -4.05 3.92
C GLY A 224 10.38 -4.08 2.85
N GLU A 225 11.56 -3.54 3.16
CA GLU A 225 12.73 -3.48 2.26
C GLU A 225 13.16 -4.86 1.70
N ASN A 226 12.84 -5.95 2.42
CA ASN A 226 13.12 -7.33 2.01
C ASN A 226 11.99 -7.99 1.19
N GLY A 227 10.97 -7.23 0.78
CA GLY A 227 9.80 -7.74 0.06
C GLY A 227 8.85 -8.60 0.89
N LYS A 228 9.06 -8.69 2.21
CA LYS A 228 8.11 -9.38 3.09
C LYS A 228 6.95 -8.46 3.45
N SER A 229 5.75 -9.02 3.47
CA SER A 229 4.53 -8.39 3.97
C SER A 229 4.70 -7.98 5.43
N VAL A 230 4.77 -6.68 5.70
CA VAL A 230 4.74 -6.09 7.04
C VAL A 230 3.35 -5.50 7.33
N THR A 231 2.92 -5.58 8.58
CA THR A 231 1.62 -5.05 9.00
C THR A 231 1.60 -3.52 8.91
N ALA A 232 0.46 -2.97 8.47
CA ALA A 232 0.19 -1.53 8.28
C ALA A 232 0.68 -0.60 9.42
N TYR A 233 0.63 -1.13 10.64
CA TYR A 233 0.87 -0.45 11.89
C TYR A 233 2.11 -1.02 12.58
N GLN A 234 3.24 -1.04 11.88
CA GLN A 234 4.50 -1.30 12.57
C GLN A 234 4.73 -0.17 13.57
N THR A 235 4.70 -0.54 14.85
CA THR A 235 5.11 0.36 15.91
C THR A 235 6.62 0.45 15.85
N ILE A 236 7.12 1.66 15.62
CA ILE A 236 8.55 1.95 15.56
C ILE A 236 8.96 2.34 16.97
N THR A 237 10.04 1.74 17.47
CA THR A 237 10.65 2.16 18.73
C THR A 237 11.91 2.94 18.44
N VAL A 238 11.90 4.21 18.82
CA VAL A 238 13.04 5.12 18.74
C VAL A 238 13.64 5.25 20.14
N LYS A 239 14.96 5.12 20.25
CA LYS A 239 15.71 5.41 21.47
C LYS A 239 16.78 6.45 21.14
N GLY A 240 16.89 7.47 21.97
CA GLY A 240 17.86 8.52 21.71
C GLY A 240 17.83 9.64 22.75
N ILE A 241 18.53 10.72 22.42
CA ILE A 241 18.66 11.90 23.28
C ILE A 241 17.83 13.02 22.68
N VAL A 242 16.99 13.66 23.49
CA VAL A 242 16.20 14.81 23.06
C VAL A 242 17.13 15.98 22.81
N THR A 243 17.10 16.53 21.60
CA THR A 243 17.88 17.72 21.22
C THR A 243 17.05 18.99 21.28
N LYS A 244 15.74 18.89 21.03
CA LYS A 244 14.83 20.03 21.01
C LYS A 244 13.43 19.61 21.44
N VAL A 245 12.74 20.49 22.15
CA VAL A 245 11.31 20.38 22.48
C VAL A 245 10.65 21.67 22.03
N TYR A 246 9.60 21.57 21.22
CA TYR A 246 8.95 22.75 20.65
C TYR A 246 7.50 22.47 20.28
N GLN A 247 6.76 23.53 19.94
CA GLN A 247 5.37 23.44 19.52
C GLN A 247 5.25 23.77 18.03
N ARG A 248 4.36 23.08 17.31
CA ARG A 248 4.00 23.44 15.93
C ARG A 248 2.56 23.10 15.58
N PRO A 249 1.97 23.78 14.58
CA PRO A 249 0.71 23.37 13.98
C PRO A 249 0.74 21.92 13.48
N GLY A 250 -0.38 21.22 13.65
CA GLY A 250 -0.58 19.87 13.13
C GLY A 250 -0.56 19.84 11.60
N TYR A 251 -0.09 18.74 11.01
CA TYR A 251 -0.03 18.62 9.55
C TYR A 251 -1.42 18.54 8.89
N GLY A 252 -2.40 17.90 9.54
CA GLY A 252 -3.76 17.75 9.01
C GLY A 252 -4.65 18.95 9.35
N ASN A 253 -4.77 19.29 10.63
CA ASN A 253 -5.49 20.47 11.09
C ASN A 253 -4.51 21.51 11.63
N LYS A 254 -4.33 22.59 10.87
CA LYS A 254 -3.40 23.69 11.18
C LYS A 254 -3.82 24.53 12.40
N LYS A 255 -5.10 24.44 12.82
CA LYS A 255 -5.59 25.13 14.03
C LYS A 255 -5.19 24.42 15.33
N VAL A 256 -4.72 23.17 15.24
CA VAL A 256 -4.32 22.38 16.41
C VAL A 256 -2.81 22.49 16.59
N VAL A 257 -2.38 22.98 17.75
CA VAL A 257 -0.96 23.06 18.12
C VAL A 257 -0.53 21.79 18.85
N TRP A 258 0.61 21.24 18.46
CA TRP A 258 1.17 19.99 18.96
C TRP A 258 2.50 20.20 19.64
N TRP A 259 2.73 19.47 20.73
CA TRP A 259 4.06 19.21 21.26
C TRP A 259 4.85 18.29 20.34
N VAL A 260 6.10 18.66 20.07
CA VAL A 260 7.04 17.92 19.22
C VAL A 260 8.41 17.88 19.89
N VAL A 261 9.08 16.74 19.77
CA VAL A 261 10.47 16.56 20.20
C VAL A 261 11.34 16.12 19.03
N GLU A 262 12.54 16.66 18.94
CA GLU A 262 13.61 16.14 18.08
C GLU A 262 14.48 15.22 18.92
N VAL A 263 14.72 14.01 18.40
CA VAL A 263 15.52 12.98 19.08
C VAL A 263 16.69 12.61 18.20
N LYS A 264 17.91 12.76 18.72
CA LYS A 264 19.14 12.24 18.09
C LYS A 264 19.25 10.75 18.36
N THR A 265 19.29 9.97 17.30
CA THR A 265 19.43 8.51 17.28
C THR A 265 20.75 8.12 16.59
N PRO A 266 21.19 6.85 16.67
CA PRO A 266 22.35 6.38 15.90
C PRO A 266 22.20 6.58 14.38
N ASN A 267 20.97 6.57 13.86
CA ASN A 267 20.66 6.64 12.43
C ASN A 267 20.35 8.07 11.96
N GLY A 268 20.52 9.07 12.82
CA GLY A 268 20.22 10.47 12.53
C GLY A 268 19.16 11.06 13.46
N LYS A 269 18.55 12.17 13.02
CA LYS A 269 17.57 12.92 13.80
C LYS A 269 16.15 12.51 13.41
N GLU A 270 15.34 12.25 14.42
CA GLU A 270 13.92 11.90 14.26
C GLU A 270 13.04 12.95 14.91
N GLU A 271 12.05 13.45 14.16
CA GLU A 271 11.02 14.35 14.70
C GLU A 271 9.82 13.53 15.17
N ILE A 272 9.40 13.75 16.42
CA ILE A 272 8.35 12.98 17.06
C ILE A 272 7.25 13.93 17.57
N ALA A 273 6.07 13.85 16.96
CA ALA A 273 4.89 14.53 17.48
C ALA A 273 4.27 13.77 18.64
N ILE A 274 4.18 14.44 19.77
CA ILE A 274 3.70 13.90 21.05
C ILE A 274 2.18 13.97 21.09
N ALA A 275 1.61 15.14 21.37
CA ALA A 275 0.17 15.33 21.57
C ALA A 275 -0.23 16.80 21.35
N PRO A 276 -1.52 17.10 21.15
CA PRO A 276 -2.02 18.48 21.19
C PRO A 276 -1.76 19.13 22.54
N ILE A 277 -1.44 20.41 22.55
CA ILE A 277 -1.14 21.16 23.78
C ILE A 277 -2.34 21.22 24.74
N TRP A 278 -3.59 21.17 24.23
CA TRP A 278 -4.77 21.14 25.10
C TRP A 278 -4.93 19.82 25.87
N LEU A 279 -4.35 18.73 25.35
CA LEU A 279 -4.44 17.41 25.96
C LEU A 279 -3.33 17.20 26.99
N TYR A 280 -2.19 17.85 26.76
CA TYR A 280 -1.05 17.90 27.65
C TYR A 280 -0.59 19.35 27.75
N PRO A 281 -1.12 20.16 28.70
CA PRO A 281 -0.77 21.57 28.83
C PRO A 281 0.73 21.80 29.05
N SER A 282 1.40 20.84 29.69
CA SER A 282 2.85 20.77 29.84
C SER A 282 3.35 19.35 29.62
N ILE A 283 4.64 19.23 29.28
CA ILE A 283 5.35 17.95 29.17
C ILE A 283 6.67 18.05 29.94
N ASP A 284 7.01 16.98 30.66
CA ASP A 284 8.22 16.88 31.48
C ASP A 284 9.34 16.16 30.70
N ILE A 285 9.60 16.67 29.49
CA ILE A 285 10.67 16.22 28.61
C ILE A 285 11.48 17.46 28.25
N VAL A 286 12.79 17.42 28.48
CA VAL A 286 13.69 18.53 28.19
C VAL A 286 14.86 18.10 27.30
N PRO A 287 15.53 19.02 26.60
CA PRO A 287 16.77 18.71 25.89
C PRO A 287 17.80 18.05 26.84
N GLY A 288 18.47 17.01 26.35
CA GLY A 288 19.39 16.18 27.12
C GLY A 288 18.77 14.91 27.71
N ASP A 289 17.44 14.80 27.78
CA ASP A 289 16.78 13.58 28.26
C ASP A 289 17.02 12.39 27.31
N ARG A 290 17.36 11.23 27.88
CA ARG A 290 17.39 9.97 27.14
C ARG A 290 16.01 9.33 27.22
N ILE A 291 15.33 9.25 26.08
CA ILE A 291 13.96 8.73 26.00
C ILE A 291 13.86 7.49 25.10
N SER A 292 12.85 6.67 25.38
CA SER A 292 12.40 5.61 24.47
C SER A 292 10.96 5.92 24.06
N VAL A 293 10.77 6.13 22.76
CA VAL A 293 9.46 6.40 22.17
C VAL A 293 9.02 5.21 21.36
N THR A 294 7.83 4.70 21.64
CA THR A 294 7.10 3.83 20.71
C THR A 294 6.10 4.70 19.96
N GLY A 295 6.10 4.64 18.63
CA GLY A 295 5.28 5.47 17.76
C GLY A 295 4.87 4.77 16.46
N TYR A 296 4.17 5.48 15.58
CA TYR A 296 3.91 5.04 14.20
C TYR A 296 3.90 6.25 13.28
N VAL A 297 4.10 6.03 11.98
CA VAL A 297 3.89 7.09 10.97
C VAL A 297 2.42 7.05 10.53
N PRO A 298 1.61 8.11 10.75
CA PRO A 298 0.21 8.14 10.36
C PRO A 298 0.04 7.98 8.84
N PRO A 299 -1.05 7.33 8.36
CA PRO A 299 -1.29 7.18 6.92
C PRO A 299 -1.25 8.51 6.15
N PHE A 300 -1.89 9.55 6.69
CA PHE A 300 -1.86 10.90 6.10
C PHE A 300 -0.44 11.46 5.91
N TRP A 301 0.48 11.16 6.84
CA TRP A 301 1.86 11.65 6.78
C TRP A 301 2.63 10.91 5.69
N ARG A 302 2.39 9.60 5.55
CA ARG A 302 2.96 8.78 4.47
C ARG A 302 2.54 9.28 3.09
N PHE A 303 1.23 9.53 2.88
CA PHE A 303 0.70 10.03 1.60
C PHE A 303 1.27 11.39 1.18
N ARG A 304 1.68 12.21 2.15
CA ARG A 304 2.20 13.57 1.92
C ARG A 304 3.73 13.64 2.02
N ASN A 305 4.41 12.50 2.09
CA ASN A 305 5.85 12.39 2.28
C ASN A 305 6.39 13.20 3.48
N ILE A 306 5.60 13.26 4.56
CA ILE A 306 5.94 13.95 5.79
C ILE A 306 6.83 13.02 6.62
N LYS A 307 8.06 13.47 6.90
CA LYS A 307 9.00 12.76 7.76
C LYS A 307 8.65 12.97 9.24
N GLY A 308 8.73 11.90 10.02
CA GLY A 308 8.55 11.93 11.48
C GLY A 308 7.60 10.87 12.01
N LEU A 309 7.55 10.78 13.34
CA LEU A 309 6.82 9.77 14.08
C LEU A 309 5.70 10.41 14.90
N MET A 310 4.58 9.72 15.03
CA MET A 310 3.53 10.05 15.97
C MET A 310 3.63 9.16 17.21
N ALA A 311 3.80 9.76 18.39
CA ALA A 311 4.08 9.03 19.63
C ALA A 311 2.87 8.30 20.20
N CYS A 312 3.11 7.07 20.64
CA CYS A 312 2.18 6.21 21.39
C CYS A 312 2.48 6.29 22.88
N THR A 313 3.73 5.96 23.19
CA THR A 313 4.26 5.85 24.52
C THR A 313 5.63 6.48 24.53
N ILE A 314 5.91 7.30 25.54
CA ILE A 314 7.24 7.85 25.79
C ILE A 314 7.66 7.42 27.18
N LYS A 315 8.85 6.85 27.30
CA LYS A 315 9.48 6.51 28.58
C LYS A 315 10.71 7.39 28.76
N ASN A 316 10.78 8.10 29.87
CA ASN A 316 11.97 8.78 30.34
C ASN A 316 12.44 8.10 31.65
N PRO A 317 13.39 7.16 31.58
CA PRO A 317 13.84 6.39 32.74
C PRO A 317 14.46 7.26 33.83
N LYS A 318 15.20 8.33 33.46
CA LYS A 318 15.90 9.21 34.40
C LYS A 318 14.93 9.97 35.31
N ARG A 319 13.77 10.33 34.78
CA ARG A 319 12.72 11.06 35.50
C ARG A 319 11.62 10.16 36.05
N GLY A 320 11.66 8.85 35.77
CA GLY A 320 10.60 7.91 36.14
C GLY A 320 9.26 8.12 35.40
N VAL A 321 9.22 8.98 34.38
CA VAL A 321 7.99 9.37 33.70
C VAL A 321 7.68 8.44 32.51
N THR A 322 6.44 7.95 32.44
CA THR A 322 5.92 7.23 31.27
C THR A 322 4.63 7.89 30.76
N TYR A 323 4.71 8.53 29.61
CA TYR A 323 3.53 9.06 28.91
C TYR A 323 2.88 7.96 28.09
N LYS A 324 1.63 7.59 28.40
CA LYS A 324 0.78 6.73 27.55
C LYS A 324 -0.20 7.59 26.77
N ILE A 325 0.28 8.19 25.69
CA ILE A 325 -0.43 9.25 24.94
C ILE A 325 -1.61 8.68 24.16
N ARG A 326 -1.37 7.57 23.46
CA ARG A 326 -2.41 6.86 22.74
C ARG A 326 -2.05 5.40 22.65
N ASN A 327 -3.08 4.58 22.61
CA ASN A 327 -2.91 3.18 22.35
C ASN A 327 -2.73 2.99 20.83
N CYS A 328 -1.50 2.80 20.38
CA CYS A 328 -1.20 2.46 18.98
C CYS A 328 -1.59 1.04 18.61
N ASN A 329 -1.78 0.21 19.63
CA ASN A 329 -2.52 -1.02 19.49
C ASN A 329 -4.04 -0.78 19.52
N ARG A 330 -4.62 0.42 19.67
CA ARG A 330 -6.09 0.64 19.62
C ARG A 330 -6.63 0.68 18.20
N LEU A 331 -5.80 1.06 17.24
CA LEU A 331 -6.04 0.79 15.83
C LEU A 331 -5.96 -0.72 15.53
N ASN A 332 -5.22 -1.49 16.34
CA ASN A 332 -5.24 -2.96 16.36
C ASN A 332 -6.29 -3.58 17.33
N ARG A 333 -6.82 -2.85 18.34
CA ARG A 333 -7.68 -3.33 19.45
C ARG A 333 -9.14 -2.88 19.34
N ARG A 334 -9.51 -1.97 18.43
CA ARG A 334 -10.89 -1.98 17.89
C ARG A 334 -11.23 -3.34 17.24
N PHE A 335 -10.23 -4.21 17.06
CA PHE A 335 -10.31 -5.60 16.62
C PHE A 335 -9.85 -6.62 17.68
N ARG A 336 -9.79 -6.23 18.97
CA ARG A 336 -9.69 -7.17 20.10
C ARG A 336 -10.81 -6.88 21.09
N PHE A 337 -11.97 -7.49 20.85
CA PHE A 337 -12.92 -7.87 21.91
C PHE A 337 -13.01 -9.39 21.83
N GLN A 338 -12.28 -10.03 22.75
CA GLN A 338 -12.77 -10.83 23.88
C GLN A 338 -13.19 -12.23 23.43
N ASN A 339 -12.34 -13.20 23.79
CA ASN A 339 -12.78 -14.57 24.00
C ASN A 339 -13.90 -14.52 25.03
N ARG A 340 -15.14 -14.71 24.58
CA ARG A 340 -16.18 -15.39 25.33
C ARG A 340 -16.90 -16.28 24.34
#